data_AF-U6DF17-F1
#
_entry.id   AF-U6DF17-F1
#
_cell.length_a   1.000
_cell.length_b   1.000
_cell.length_c   1.000
_cell.angle_alpha   90.00
_cell.angle_beta   90.00
_cell.angle_gamma   90.00
#
_symmetry.space_group_name_H-M   'P 1'
#
loop_
_entity.id
_entity.type
_entity.pdbx_description
1 polymer ?
#
loop_
_entity_poly.entity_id
_entity_poly.type
_entity_poly.pdbx_seq_one_letter_code
_entity_poly.pdbx_strand_id
1 'polypeptide(L)'
;APPGQAAPDVDEIQCLPGLAKQPAFRQYSGYLRGSGSKHLHYWFVESQKDPKSSPLVLWLNGGPGCSSLDGFLTEHGPFLVQPDGATLEYNPYSWNLIANVLYLESPAGVGFSYSDDKTYATNDTEVAQSNFEALKDFFRLFPEYKDNELFLTGESYAGIYIPTLAVLVMQDPSMNLQGLAVGNGLSSYEQNDNSLVYFAYYHGLLGNRLWSSLQTHCCSQNKCNFYDNTDPECVTNLQEVSRIVGNSGLNIYNLYAPCAGGVPGHLRFEKDTVMLHDFGNIFTRLPLKQAR
;
A
#
# COMPACT_ATOMS: atom_id res chain seq x y z
N ALA A 1 10.90 -24.84 16.05
CA ALA A 1 11.45 -24.18 17.25
C ALA A 1 10.76 -24.76 18.48
N PRO A 2 11.47 -24.96 19.61
CA PRO A 2 10.83 -25.42 20.84
C PRO A 2 9.81 -24.38 21.34
N PRO A 3 8.75 -24.80 22.05
CA PRO A 3 7.78 -23.88 22.62
C PRO A 3 8.44 -23.04 23.72
N GLY A 4 8.40 -21.72 23.59
CA GLY A 4 8.86 -20.78 24.62
C GLY A 4 10.09 -19.95 24.29
N GLN A 5 10.58 -19.95 23.05
CA GLN A 5 11.47 -18.88 22.60
C GLN A 5 10.62 -17.62 22.36
N ALA A 6 10.88 -16.58 23.15
CA ALA A 6 10.46 -15.20 22.86
C ALA A 6 11.10 -14.73 21.53
N ALA A 7 10.77 -13.52 21.08
CA ALA A 7 11.22 -12.89 19.84
C ALA A 7 12.52 -13.48 19.23
N PRO A 8 12.56 -13.77 17.91
CA PRO A 8 13.71 -14.42 17.29
C PRO A 8 14.95 -13.53 17.32
N ASP A 9 15.89 -13.81 18.23
CA ASP A 9 17.17 -13.09 18.37
C ASP A 9 17.95 -12.96 17.05
N VAL A 10 17.80 -13.94 16.16
CA VAL A 10 18.45 -13.98 14.85
C VAL A 10 17.96 -12.91 13.88
N ASP A 11 16.73 -12.41 14.07
CA ASP A 11 16.14 -11.37 13.23
C ASP A 11 16.37 -9.97 13.84
N GLU A 12 16.90 -9.86 15.07
CA GLU A 12 17.08 -8.58 15.75
C GLU A 12 18.15 -7.72 15.07
N ILE A 13 17.80 -6.48 14.73
CA ILE A 13 18.72 -5.51 14.13
C ILE A 13 19.55 -4.87 15.25
N GLN A 14 20.79 -5.33 15.40
CA GLN A 14 21.71 -4.83 16.42
C GLN A 14 22.25 -3.42 16.14
N CYS A 15 22.55 -3.13 14.87
CA CYS A 15 23.10 -1.85 14.43
C CYS A 15 22.57 -1.54 13.04
N LEU A 16 21.77 -0.48 12.92
CA LEU A 16 21.25 -0.05 11.63
C LEU A 16 22.13 1.07 11.04
N PRO A 17 22.69 0.89 9.82
CA PRO A 17 23.43 1.95 9.13
C PRO A 17 22.59 3.21 8.91
N GLY A 18 23.23 4.38 8.91
CA GLY A 18 22.56 5.68 8.69
C GLY A 18 22.03 6.35 9.95
N LEU A 19 21.88 5.62 11.06
CA LEU A 19 21.51 6.20 12.36
C LEU A 19 22.72 6.76 13.10
N ALA A 20 22.65 8.03 13.50
CA ALA A 20 23.66 8.65 14.37
C ALA A 20 23.61 8.14 15.82
N LYS A 21 22.45 7.61 16.26
CA LYS A 21 22.23 7.03 17.59
C LYS A 21 21.38 5.77 17.45
N GLN A 22 21.73 4.72 18.19
CA GLN A 22 20.97 3.47 18.15
C GLN A 22 19.62 3.61 18.88
N PRO A 23 18.56 2.92 18.41
CA PRO A 23 17.23 2.98 19.01
C PRO A 23 17.19 2.49 20.46
N ALA A 24 16.30 3.10 21.24
CA ALA A 24 15.97 2.66 22.60
C ALA A 24 14.88 1.57 22.64
N PHE A 25 14.30 1.24 21.48
CA PHE A 25 13.33 0.16 21.27
C PHE A 25 13.97 -0.93 20.41
N ARG A 26 13.53 -2.19 20.59
CA ARG A 26 14.01 -3.30 19.75
C ARG A 26 13.31 -3.29 18.40
N GLN A 27 14.01 -3.81 17.41
CA GLN A 27 13.50 -3.94 16.07
C GLN A 27 14.08 -5.18 15.39
N TYR A 28 13.28 -5.77 14.52
CA TYR A 28 13.57 -7.06 13.91
C TYR A 28 13.28 -6.98 12.42
N SER A 29 14.13 -7.61 11.63
CA SER A 29 13.95 -7.77 10.19
C SER A 29 14.25 -9.20 9.81
N GLY A 30 13.25 -9.89 9.27
CA GLY A 30 13.35 -11.29 8.91
C GLY A 30 12.30 -11.68 7.88
N TYR A 31 11.91 -12.96 7.89
CA TYR A 31 10.91 -13.49 6.96
C TYR A 31 9.81 -14.25 7.69
N LEU A 32 8.57 -13.93 7.34
CA LEU A 32 7.38 -14.67 7.74
C LEU A 32 6.98 -15.64 6.63
N ARG A 33 6.58 -16.84 6.99
CA ARG A 33 6.12 -17.83 6.01
C ARG A 33 4.71 -17.52 5.52
N GLY A 34 4.59 -17.21 4.23
CA GLY A 34 3.31 -17.12 3.53
C GLY A 34 2.88 -18.46 2.95
N SER A 35 1.90 -18.44 2.05
CA SER A 35 1.36 -19.67 1.45
C SER A 35 2.33 -20.35 0.48
N GLY A 36 2.43 -21.67 0.57
CA GLY A 36 3.32 -22.46 -0.30
C GLY A 36 4.81 -22.21 -0.03
N SER A 37 5.52 -21.73 -1.05
CA SER A 37 6.97 -21.45 -1.05
C SER A 37 7.30 -19.98 -0.75
N LYS A 38 6.32 -19.19 -0.28
CA LYS A 38 6.44 -17.73 -0.11
C LYS A 38 7.10 -17.36 1.22
N HIS A 39 8.03 -16.42 1.15
CA HIS A 39 8.75 -15.81 2.25
C HIS A 39 8.55 -14.30 2.20
N LEU A 40 7.75 -13.76 3.13
CA LEU A 40 7.42 -12.34 3.18
C LEU A 40 8.38 -11.63 4.14
N HIS A 41 9.19 -10.71 3.63
CA HIS A 41 10.05 -9.86 4.44
C HIS A 41 9.21 -8.99 5.35
N TYR A 42 9.59 -8.96 6.62
CA TYR A 42 8.97 -8.08 7.60
C TYR A 42 10.04 -7.20 8.26
N TRP A 43 9.63 -5.99 8.63
CA TRP A 43 10.36 -5.13 9.56
C TRP A 43 9.42 -4.77 10.71
N PHE A 44 9.69 -5.32 11.88
CA PHE A 44 8.92 -5.09 13.11
C PHE A 44 9.67 -4.12 14.02
N VAL A 45 8.98 -3.08 14.49
CA VAL A 45 9.51 -2.12 15.47
C VAL A 45 8.62 -2.13 16.70
N GLU A 46 9.22 -2.43 17.85
CA GLU A 46 8.50 -2.39 19.12
C GLU A 46 8.04 -0.95 19.45
N SER A 47 6.99 -0.84 20.25
CA SER A 47 6.55 0.44 20.81
C SER A 47 7.69 1.08 21.59
N GLN A 48 7.89 2.40 21.41
CA GLN A 48 8.86 3.17 22.19
C GLN A 48 8.46 3.29 23.67
N LYS A 49 7.18 3.03 23.99
CA LYS A 49 6.66 3.07 25.35
C LYS A 49 5.82 1.85 25.65
N ASP A 50 6.28 1.05 26.61
CA ASP A 50 5.60 -0.17 27.09
C ASP A 50 5.17 -1.13 25.97
N PRO A 51 6.13 -1.71 25.22
CA PRO A 51 5.84 -2.60 24.09
C PRO A 51 5.05 -3.84 24.49
N LYS A 52 5.16 -4.31 25.73
CA LYS A 52 4.43 -5.49 26.21
C LYS A 52 2.93 -5.29 26.23
N SER A 53 2.44 -4.09 26.53
CA SER A 53 1.01 -3.78 26.61
C SER A 53 0.49 -2.98 25.41
N SER A 54 1.38 -2.39 24.62
CA SER A 54 1.00 -1.60 23.44
C SER A 54 0.33 -2.46 22.37
N PRO A 55 -0.62 -1.92 21.58
CA PRO A 55 -1.23 -2.64 20.47
C PRO A 55 -0.21 -3.15 19.45
N LEU A 56 -0.55 -4.23 18.75
CA LEU A 56 0.15 -4.69 17.56
C LEU A 56 -0.57 -4.13 16.33
N VAL A 57 0.15 -3.39 15.50
CA VAL A 57 -0.38 -2.76 14.28
C VAL A 57 0.33 -3.34 13.07
N LEU A 58 -0.39 -4.06 12.22
CA LEU A 58 0.10 -4.42 10.88
C LEU A 58 -0.02 -3.20 9.96
N TRP A 59 1.02 -2.90 9.18
CA TRP A 59 0.99 -1.92 8.10
C TRP A 59 1.29 -2.58 6.75
N LEU A 60 0.44 -2.29 5.76
CA LEU A 60 0.60 -2.69 4.35
C LEU A 60 0.49 -1.48 3.43
N ASN A 61 1.52 -1.19 2.63
CA ASN A 61 1.36 -0.31 1.45
C ASN A 61 0.62 -1.05 0.33
N GLY A 62 0.19 -0.28 -0.68
CA GLY A 62 -0.64 -0.76 -1.79
C GLY A 62 0.14 -1.16 -3.06
N GLY A 63 -0.14 -0.47 -4.16
CA GLY A 63 0.35 -0.81 -5.50
C GLY A 63 -0.82 -1.24 -6.39
N PRO A 64 -1.06 -2.54 -6.67
CA PRO A 64 -0.39 -3.74 -6.14
C PRO A 64 1.12 -3.82 -6.43
N GLY A 65 1.86 -4.43 -5.52
CA GLY A 65 3.29 -4.70 -5.72
C GLY A 65 4.25 -3.64 -5.17
N CYS A 66 3.77 -2.67 -4.39
CA CYS A 66 4.62 -1.69 -3.72
C CYS A 66 5.05 -2.18 -2.33
N SER A 67 6.25 -1.79 -1.92
CA SER A 67 6.84 -2.19 -0.63
C SER A 67 6.21 -1.44 0.54
N SER A 68 5.97 -2.16 1.65
CA SER A 68 5.57 -1.56 2.93
C SER A 68 6.71 -0.84 3.65
N LEU A 69 7.95 -0.96 3.17
CA LEU A 69 9.08 -0.18 3.67
C LEU A 69 9.04 1.27 3.17
N ASP A 70 8.18 1.60 2.21
CA ASP A 70 7.82 2.99 1.91
C ASP A 70 7.18 3.63 3.15
N GLY A 71 6.12 3.03 3.69
CA GLY A 71 5.49 3.52 4.93
C GLY A 71 6.42 3.57 6.12
N PHE A 72 7.41 2.68 6.15
CA PHE A 72 8.46 2.74 7.15
C PHE A 72 9.40 3.95 6.93
N LEU A 73 10.01 4.08 5.75
CA LEU A 73 11.13 5.00 5.52
C LEU A 73 10.70 6.41 5.10
N THR A 74 9.46 6.60 4.67
CA THR A 74 9.00 7.88 4.08
C THR A 74 7.72 8.42 4.73
N GLU A 75 6.92 7.58 5.41
CA GLU A 75 5.66 7.99 6.02
C GLU A 75 5.74 8.10 7.56
N HIS A 76 5.61 6.98 8.28
CA HIS A 76 5.37 6.97 9.73
C HIS A 76 6.24 5.99 10.53
N GLY A 77 7.28 5.42 9.91
CA GLY A 77 8.28 4.65 10.65
C GLY A 77 9.09 5.51 11.63
N PRO A 78 9.85 4.86 12.54
CA PRO A 78 10.59 5.55 13.60
C PRO A 78 11.71 6.45 13.10
N PHE A 79 12.19 6.21 11.88
CA PHE A 79 13.22 6.99 11.23
C PHE A 79 12.98 7.05 9.74
N LEU A 80 13.20 8.23 9.16
CA LEU A 80 12.93 8.52 7.76
C LEU A 80 14.24 8.72 6.98
N VAL A 81 14.29 8.15 5.79
CA VAL A 81 15.44 8.27 4.90
C VAL A 81 15.56 9.69 4.37
N GLN A 82 16.77 10.24 4.42
CA GLN A 82 17.06 11.59 3.93
C GLN A 82 17.39 11.59 2.43
N PRO A 83 17.36 12.75 1.75
CA PRO A 83 17.59 12.82 0.31
C PRO A 83 18.94 12.31 -0.20
N ASP A 84 19.92 12.12 0.70
CA ASP A 84 21.20 11.49 0.36
C ASP A 84 21.11 9.97 0.18
N GLY A 85 19.97 9.35 0.53
CA GLY A 85 19.73 7.91 0.45
C GLY A 85 20.54 7.09 1.46
N ALA A 86 21.11 7.74 2.48
CA ALA A 86 22.03 7.11 3.42
C ALA A 86 21.75 7.49 4.88
N THR A 87 21.39 8.74 5.16
CA THR A 87 21.13 9.22 6.51
C THR A 87 19.70 8.87 6.94
N LEU A 88 19.55 8.42 8.19
CA LEU A 88 18.27 8.15 8.83
C LEU A 88 18.05 9.14 9.99
N GLU A 89 16.97 9.91 9.92
CA GLU A 89 16.59 10.87 10.97
C GLU A 89 15.37 10.37 11.74
N TYR A 90 15.38 10.53 13.06
CA TYR A 90 14.26 10.12 13.91
C TYR A 90 12.98 10.89 13.56
N ASN A 91 11.88 10.15 13.45
CA ASN A 91 10.56 10.70 13.20
C ASN A 91 9.83 11.01 14.52
N PRO A 92 9.58 12.30 14.86
CA PRO A 92 8.86 12.65 16.07
C PRO A 92 7.37 12.31 16.02
N TYR A 93 6.86 11.85 14.88
CA TYR A 93 5.46 11.48 14.65
C TYR A 93 5.29 9.99 14.35
N SER A 94 6.31 9.17 14.64
CA SER A 94 6.24 7.76 14.32
C SER A 94 5.07 7.07 15.04
N TRP A 95 4.38 6.19 14.32
CA TRP A 95 3.33 5.37 14.91
C TRP A 95 3.87 4.42 15.98
N ASN A 96 5.15 4.04 15.91
CA ASN A 96 5.75 3.18 16.94
C ASN A 96 5.97 3.91 18.28
N LEU A 97 5.68 5.21 18.39
CA LEU A 97 5.68 5.89 19.69
C LEU A 97 4.68 5.27 20.68
N ILE A 98 3.61 4.65 20.17
CA ILE A 98 2.50 4.10 20.98
C ILE A 98 2.04 2.69 20.58
N ALA A 99 2.67 2.07 19.59
CA ALA A 99 2.28 0.77 19.06
C ALA A 99 3.51 -0.07 18.67
N ASN A 100 3.38 -1.39 18.72
CA ASN A 100 4.30 -2.28 18.06
C ASN A 100 3.88 -2.39 16.59
N VAL A 101 4.70 -1.90 15.66
CA VAL A 101 4.30 -1.78 14.25
C VAL A 101 5.05 -2.79 13.40
N LEU A 102 4.30 -3.63 12.69
CA LEU A 102 4.78 -4.65 11.77
C LEU A 102 4.59 -4.16 10.34
N TYR A 103 5.69 -3.80 9.66
CA TYR A 103 5.69 -3.49 8.24
C TYR A 103 5.97 -4.77 7.47
N LEU A 104 5.06 -5.18 6.59
CA LEU A 104 5.17 -6.45 5.86
C LEU A 104 5.23 -6.19 4.36
N GLU A 105 6.35 -6.53 3.72
CA GLU A 105 6.45 -6.45 2.25
C GLU A 105 5.66 -7.61 1.62
N SER A 106 4.53 -7.29 0.99
CA SER A 106 3.61 -8.29 0.45
C SER A 106 3.00 -7.80 -0.87
N PRO A 107 2.77 -8.68 -1.87
CA PRO A 107 3.00 -10.13 -1.86
C PRO A 107 4.46 -10.56 -2.13
N ALA A 108 4.70 -11.87 -2.26
CA ALA A 108 6.02 -12.40 -2.64
C ALA A 108 6.49 -11.79 -3.97
N GLY A 109 7.77 -11.40 -4.04
CA GLY A 109 8.35 -10.65 -5.16
C GLY A 109 8.40 -9.13 -4.94
N VAL A 110 7.69 -8.60 -3.95
CA VAL A 110 7.77 -7.18 -3.55
C VAL A 110 8.97 -6.96 -2.64
N GLY A 111 9.82 -5.99 -2.98
CA GLY A 111 10.97 -5.61 -2.17
C GLY A 111 11.93 -6.78 -1.94
N PHE A 112 12.13 -7.15 -0.68
CA PHE A 112 12.95 -8.29 -0.27
C PHE A 112 12.17 -9.59 -0.13
N SER A 113 10.84 -9.58 -0.25
CA SER A 113 9.99 -10.77 -0.24
C SER A 113 10.20 -11.62 -1.49
N TYR A 114 10.15 -12.95 -1.34
CA TYR A 114 10.40 -13.87 -2.44
C TYR A 114 9.60 -15.18 -2.31
N SER A 115 9.70 -16.03 -3.33
CA SER A 115 9.26 -17.43 -3.29
C SER A 115 10.37 -18.32 -3.85
N ASP A 116 10.47 -19.56 -3.38
CA ASP A 116 11.52 -20.49 -3.84
C ASP A 116 11.42 -20.78 -5.35
N ASP A 117 10.20 -20.88 -5.87
CA ASP A 117 9.90 -21.12 -7.28
C ASP A 117 9.93 -19.85 -8.15
N LYS A 118 10.08 -18.67 -7.54
CA LYS A 118 10.08 -17.35 -8.19
C LYS A 118 8.84 -17.08 -9.06
N THR A 119 7.70 -17.69 -8.72
CA THR A 119 6.42 -17.44 -9.37
C THR A 119 5.64 -16.40 -8.58
N TYR A 120 5.47 -15.20 -9.16
CA TYR A 120 4.87 -14.04 -8.47
C TYR A 120 3.49 -13.63 -9.00
N ALA A 121 2.98 -14.31 -10.02
CA ALA A 121 1.61 -14.09 -10.47
C ALA A 121 0.65 -14.52 -9.35
N THR A 122 -0.23 -13.61 -8.93
CA THR A 122 -1.14 -13.81 -7.80
C THR A 122 -2.44 -13.03 -7.97
N ASN A 123 -3.34 -13.09 -6.97
CA ASN A 123 -4.63 -12.41 -6.96
C ASN A 123 -5.06 -12.10 -5.50
N ASP A 124 -6.13 -11.32 -5.34
CA ASP A 124 -6.56 -10.82 -4.03
C ASP A 124 -6.81 -11.93 -2.98
N THR A 125 -7.38 -13.08 -3.38
CA THR A 125 -7.67 -14.16 -2.42
C THR A 125 -6.41 -14.89 -1.97
N GLU A 126 -5.47 -15.12 -2.88
CA GLU A 126 -4.18 -15.72 -2.54
C GLU A 126 -3.33 -14.79 -1.66
N VAL A 127 -3.33 -13.48 -1.93
CA VAL A 127 -2.61 -12.48 -1.13
C VAL A 127 -3.19 -12.40 0.28
N ALA A 128 -4.51 -12.34 0.43
CA ALA A 128 -5.16 -12.33 1.74
C ALA A 128 -4.79 -13.58 2.56
N GLN A 129 -4.86 -14.76 1.93
CA GLN A 129 -4.49 -16.03 2.58
C GLN A 129 -3.00 -16.07 2.95
N SER A 130 -2.11 -15.62 2.08
CA SER A 130 -0.67 -15.58 2.35
C SER A 130 -0.32 -14.61 3.49
N ASN A 131 -0.98 -13.45 3.56
CA ASN A 131 -0.81 -12.50 4.65
C ASN A 131 -1.35 -13.04 5.98
N PHE A 132 -2.48 -13.76 5.94
CA PHE A 132 -3.03 -14.43 7.11
C PHE A 132 -2.08 -15.50 7.65
N GLU A 133 -1.50 -16.34 6.79
CA GLU A 133 -0.49 -17.32 7.17
C GLU A 133 0.78 -16.67 7.73
N ALA A 134 1.22 -15.57 7.12
CA ALA A 134 2.35 -14.78 7.62
C ALA A 134 2.06 -14.19 9.02
N LEU A 135 0.86 -13.67 9.28
CA LEU A 135 0.47 -13.22 10.62
C LEU A 135 0.47 -14.37 11.65
N LYS A 136 0.01 -15.57 11.27
CA LYS A 136 0.12 -16.75 12.14
C LYS A 136 1.57 -17.10 12.43
N ASP A 137 2.44 -16.98 11.43
CA ASP A 137 3.87 -17.21 11.60
C ASP A 137 4.52 -16.14 12.48
N PHE A 138 4.10 -14.87 12.37
CA PHE A 138 4.51 -13.80 13.27
C PHE A 138 4.17 -14.15 14.72
N PHE A 139 2.93 -14.51 15.02
CA PHE A 139 2.54 -14.91 16.38
C PHE A 139 3.20 -16.21 16.86
N ARG A 140 3.72 -17.04 15.95
CA ARG A 140 4.55 -18.21 16.30
C ARG A 140 5.96 -17.78 16.71
N LEU A 141 6.54 -16.78 16.03
CA LEU A 141 7.88 -16.25 16.30
C LEU A 141 7.90 -15.29 17.49
N PHE A 142 6.82 -14.54 17.68
CA PHE A 142 6.65 -13.54 18.73
C PHE A 142 5.43 -13.89 19.61
N PRO A 143 5.46 -15.03 20.32
CA PRO A 143 4.31 -15.51 21.10
C PRO A 143 3.86 -14.56 22.21
N GLU A 144 4.73 -13.67 22.69
CA GLU A 144 4.46 -12.65 23.70
C GLU A 144 3.46 -11.57 23.25
N TYR A 145 3.20 -11.41 21.94
CA TYR A 145 2.25 -10.42 21.41
C TYR A 145 0.86 -10.99 21.09
N LYS A 146 0.61 -12.28 21.36
CA LYS A 146 -0.66 -12.94 20.99
C LYS A 146 -1.90 -12.30 21.63
N ASP A 147 -1.74 -11.82 22.85
CA ASP A 147 -2.85 -11.24 23.62
C ASP A 147 -3.00 -9.72 23.37
N ASN A 148 -2.03 -9.08 22.71
CA ASN A 148 -2.07 -7.66 22.41
C ASN A 148 -3.21 -7.35 21.42
N GLU A 149 -3.82 -6.18 21.58
CA GLU A 149 -4.84 -5.69 20.65
C GLU A 149 -4.25 -5.59 19.24
N LEU A 150 -4.84 -6.30 18.28
CA LEU A 150 -4.40 -6.33 16.89
C LEU A 150 -5.21 -5.34 16.05
N PHE A 151 -4.52 -4.47 15.34
CA PHE A 151 -5.09 -3.58 14.33
C PHE A 151 -4.47 -3.87 12.95
N LEU A 152 -5.32 -3.95 11.93
CA LEU A 152 -4.89 -4.15 10.55
C LEU A 152 -4.97 -2.82 9.80
N THR A 153 -3.84 -2.28 9.37
CA THR A 153 -3.79 -0.95 8.75
C THR A 153 -3.04 -0.96 7.42
N GLY A 154 -3.37 -0.04 6.53
CA GLY A 154 -2.66 0.09 5.27
C GLY A 154 -3.15 1.23 4.38
N GLU A 155 -2.49 1.41 3.25
CA GLU A 155 -2.74 2.51 2.31
C GLU A 155 -3.01 2.05 0.87
N SER A 156 -3.81 2.83 0.13
CA SER A 156 -4.03 2.68 -1.32
C SER A 156 -4.67 1.32 -1.67
N TYR A 157 -4.02 0.46 -2.47
CA TYR A 157 -4.55 -0.88 -2.77
C TYR A 157 -4.69 -1.78 -1.53
N ALA A 158 -4.07 -1.42 -0.40
CA ALA A 158 -4.37 -2.06 0.87
C ALA A 158 -5.83 -1.84 1.33
N GLY A 159 -6.59 -0.94 0.69
CA GLY A 159 -8.05 -0.90 0.79
C GLY A 159 -8.75 -2.17 0.29
N ILE A 160 -8.09 -3.00 -0.51
CA ILE A 160 -8.48 -4.37 -0.84
C ILE A 160 -7.81 -5.36 0.12
N TYR A 161 -6.50 -5.24 0.37
CA TYR A 161 -5.75 -6.20 1.20
C TYR A 161 -6.24 -6.27 2.65
N ILE A 162 -6.48 -5.13 3.28
CA ILE A 162 -6.82 -5.06 4.70
C ILE A 162 -8.21 -5.64 4.98
N PRO A 163 -9.29 -5.26 4.27
CA PRO A 163 -10.59 -5.87 4.49
C PRO A 163 -10.62 -7.38 4.17
N THR A 164 -9.98 -7.81 3.07
CA THR A 164 -9.93 -9.24 2.71
C THR A 164 -9.16 -10.06 3.75
N LEU A 165 -8.04 -9.54 4.27
CA LEU A 165 -7.31 -10.14 5.38
C LEU A 165 -8.13 -10.14 6.68
N ALA A 166 -8.80 -9.03 7.01
CA ALA A 166 -9.60 -8.90 8.23
C ALA A 166 -10.71 -9.95 8.30
N VAL A 167 -11.33 -10.31 7.15
CA VAL A 167 -12.33 -11.38 7.07
C VAL A 167 -11.76 -12.76 7.43
N LEU A 168 -10.48 -13.02 7.15
CA LEU A 168 -9.81 -14.25 7.57
C LEU A 168 -9.42 -14.19 9.06
N VAL A 169 -8.84 -13.06 9.49
CA VAL A 169 -8.40 -12.85 10.87
C VAL A 169 -9.58 -12.93 11.86
N MET A 170 -10.75 -12.36 11.53
CA MET A 170 -11.92 -12.42 12.41
C MET A 170 -12.47 -13.83 12.64
N GLN A 171 -12.07 -14.80 11.81
CA GLN A 171 -12.46 -16.21 11.96
C GLN A 171 -11.48 -17.01 12.84
N ASP A 172 -10.29 -16.45 13.13
CA ASP A 172 -9.29 -17.08 13.99
C ASP A 172 -9.38 -16.49 15.41
N PRO A 173 -10.01 -17.20 16.37
CA PRO A 173 -10.20 -16.67 17.73
C PRO A 173 -8.88 -16.53 18.52
N SER A 174 -7.76 -17.01 17.98
CA SER A 174 -6.44 -16.83 18.60
C SER A 174 -5.81 -15.46 18.31
N MET A 175 -6.38 -14.67 17.38
CA MET A 175 -5.93 -13.31 17.09
C MET A 175 -6.90 -12.30 17.70
N ASN A 176 -6.38 -11.42 18.56
CA ASN A 176 -7.17 -10.41 19.26
C ASN A 176 -7.47 -9.17 18.38
N LEU A 177 -8.17 -9.37 17.27
CA LEU A 177 -8.53 -8.30 16.32
C LEU A 177 -9.48 -7.27 16.96
N GLN A 178 -9.06 -6.01 17.02
CA GLN A 178 -9.83 -4.90 17.58
C GLN A 178 -10.31 -3.90 16.53
N GLY A 179 -9.63 -3.80 15.39
CA GLY A 179 -10.07 -2.89 14.33
C GLY A 179 -9.18 -2.90 13.10
N LEU A 180 -9.58 -2.08 12.13
CA LEU A 180 -8.81 -1.81 10.93
C LEU A 180 -8.90 -0.33 10.54
N ALA A 181 -7.88 0.17 9.84
CA ALA A 181 -7.85 1.53 9.28
C ALA A 181 -7.22 1.51 7.89
N VAL A 182 -7.77 2.29 6.96
CA VAL A 182 -7.28 2.35 5.58
C VAL A 182 -7.12 3.80 5.14
N GLY A 183 -5.90 4.21 4.80
CA GLY A 183 -5.58 5.52 4.22
C GLY A 183 -5.80 5.52 2.71
N ASN A 184 -6.54 6.52 2.19
CA ASN A 184 -6.75 6.75 0.75
C ASN A 184 -7.01 5.46 -0.07
N GLY A 185 -7.83 4.56 0.49
CA GLY A 185 -7.95 3.18 0.02
C GLY A 185 -8.81 2.99 -1.23
N LEU A 186 -8.43 2.01 -2.05
CA LEU A 186 -9.30 1.51 -3.12
C LEU A 186 -10.36 0.56 -2.54
N SER A 187 -11.57 1.06 -2.31
CA SER A 187 -12.70 0.25 -1.79
C SER A 187 -13.71 -0.13 -2.87
N SER A 188 -13.82 0.67 -3.94
CA SER A 188 -14.71 0.44 -5.07
C SER A 188 -14.17 1.17 -6.30
N TYR A 189 -13.82 0.42 -7.35
CA TYR A 189 -13.36 0.99 -8.62
C TYR A 189 -14.39 1.94 -9.23
N GLU A 190 -15.67 1.55 -9.23
CA GLU A 190 -16.75 2.38 -9.78
C GLU A 190 -16.85 3.72 -9.05
N GLN A 191 -16.88 3.72 -7.71
CA GLN A 191 -16.98 4.97 -6.96
C GLN A 191 -15.71 5.81 -7.09
N ASN A 192 -14.53 5.18 -7.13
CA ASN A 192 -13.26 5.87 -7.37
C ASN A 192 -13.25 6.55 -8.74
N ASP A 193 -13.53 5.82 -9.82
CA ASP A 193 -13.51 6.34 -11.19
C ASP A 193 -14.57 7.42 -11.40
N ASN A 194 -15.79 7.19 -10.89
CA ASN A 194 -16.86 8.19 -10.98
C ASN A 194 -16.48 9.48 -10.24
N SER A 195 -16.05 9.38 -8.98
CA SER A 195 -15.71 10.55 -8.17
C SER A 195 -14.47 11.29 -8.70
N LEU A 196 -13.50 10.59 -9.31
CA LEU A 196 -12.30 11.20 -9.89
C LEU A 196 -12.65 12.17 -11.04
N VAL A 197 -13.61 11.84 -11.90
CA VAL A 197 -14.01 12.73 -13.00
C VAL A 197 -14.68 14.00 -12.45
N TYR A 198 -15.52 13.87 -11.43
CA TYR A 198 -16.07 15.03 -10.72
C TYR A 198 -14.98 15.85 -10.03
N PHE A 199 -14.06 15.19 -9.32
CA PHE A 199 -12.92 15.82 -8.67
C PHE A 199 -12.12 16.65 -9.67
N ALA A 200 -11.75 16.06 -10.80
CA ALA A 200 -10.95 16.74 -11.82
C ALA A 200 -11.63 18.00 -12.37
N TYR A 201 -12.95 17.98 -12.61
CA TYR A 201 -13.66 19.18 -13.04
C TYR A 201 -13.70 20.25 -11.95
N TYR A 202 -14.15 19.91 -10.75
CA TYR A 202 -14.33 20.89 -9.67
C TYR A 202 -13.03 21.39 -9.04
N HIS A 203 -11.90 20.73 -9.32
CA HIS A 203 -10.56 21.20 -8.99
C HIS A 203 -9.87 21.93 -10.16
N GLY A 204 -10.62 22.28 -11.21
CA GLY A 204 -10.15 23.15 -12.29
C GLY A 204 -9.24 22.47 -13.32
N LEU A 205 -9.21 21.14 -13.38
CA LEU A 205 -8.39 20.40 -14.35
C LEU A 205 -9.11 20.26 -15.70
N LEU A 206 -10.44 20.17 -15.67
CA LEU A 206 -11.27 20.02 -16.86
C LEU A 206 -11.99 21.34 -17.17
N GLY A 207 -11.89 21.82 -18.40
CA GLY A 207 -12.64 23.00 -18.85
C GLY A 207 -14.11 22.69 -19.16
N ASN A 208 -14.97 23.73 -19.17
CA ASN A 208 -16.41 23.60 -19.41
C ASN A 208 -16.77 22.85 -20.70
N ARG A 209 -15.96 22.96 -21.77
CA ARG A 209 -16.22 22.24 -23.03
C ARG A 209 -16.17 20.72 -22.84
N LEU A 210 -15.11 20.23 -22.20
CA LEU A 210 -14.95 18.80 -21.91
C LEU A 210 -16.00 18.34 -20.91
N TRP A 211 -16.27 19.13 -19.88
CA TRP A 211 -17.30 18.84 -18.89
C TRP A 211 -18.71 18.73 -19.50
N SER A 212 -19.10 19.66 -20.36
CA SER A 212 -20.40 19.59 -21.05
C SER A 212 -20.52 18.35 -21.93
N SER A 213 -19.43 17.95 -22.60
CA SER A 213 -19.44 16.72 -23.41
C SER A 213 -19.54 15.46 -22.53
N LEU A 214 -18.78 15.39 -21.43
CA LEU A 214 -18.91 14.32 -20.44
C LEU A 214 -20.34 14.21 -19.91
N GLN A 215 -20.96 15.33 -19.53
CA GLN A 215 -22.35 15.35 -19.05
C GLN A 215 -23.36 14.91 -20.12
N THR A 216 -23.10 15.21 -21.39
CA THR A 216 -24.00 14.86 -22.49
C THR A 216 -23.96 13.36 -22.82
N HIS A 217 -22.76 12.78 -22.81
CA HIS A 217 -22.52 11.42 -23.32
C HIS A 217 -22.40 10.36 -22.22
N CYS A 218 -21.92 10.73 -21.03
CA CYS A 218 -21.70 9.79 -19.93
C CYS A 218 -22.83 9.79 -18.90
N CYS A 219 -23.77 10.73 -18.96
CA CYS A 219 -24.76 10.95 -17.93
C CYS A 219 -26.18 10.89 -18.47
N SER A 220 -27.10 10.40 -17.63
CA SER A 220 -28.53 10.42 -17.87
C SER A 220 -29.24 10.90 -16.62
N GLN A 221 -30.02 11.97 -16.76
CA GLN A 221 -30.63 12.68 -15.64
C GLN A 221 -29.56 13.15 -14.64
N ASN A 222 -29.63 12.71 -13.38
CA ASN A 222 -28.69 13.08 -12.31
C ASN A 222 -27.68 11.97 -12.00
N LYS A 223 -27.51 10.99 -12.90
CA LYS A 223 -26.55 9.89 -12.73
C LYS A 223 -25.55 9.89 -13.88
N CYS A 224 -24.27 9.88 -13.54
CA CYS A 224 -23.18 9.72 -14.49
C CYS A 224 -22.56 8.34 -14.33
N ASN A 225 -22.22 7.72 -15.45
CA ASN A 225 -21.40 6.52 -15.49
C ASN A 225 -20.09 6.86 -16.20
N PHE A 226 -19.02 6.97 -15.41
CA PHE A 226 -17.65 7.18 -15.86
C PHE A 226 -16.77 5.94 -15.65
N TYR A 227 -17.36 4.80 -15.30
CA TYR A 227 -16.65 3.57 -14.93
C TYR A 227 -16.60 2.56 -16.09
N ASP A 228 -17.76 2.14 -16.59
CA ASP A 228 -17.89 1.07 -17.60
C ASP A 228 -18.77 1.48 -18.79
N ASN A 229 -18.92 2.78 -19.01
CA ASN A 229 -19.72 3.32 -20.10
C ASN A 229 -19.15 2.94 -21.47
N THR A 230 -20.03 2.56 -22.40
CA THR A 230 -19.68 2.08 -23.74
C THR A 230 -20.00 3.08 -24.86
N ASP A 231 -20.58 4.24 -24.53
CA ASP A 231 -20.79 5.32 -25.50
C ASP A 231 -19.44 5.81 -26.06
N PRO A 232 -19.23 5.81 -27.39
CA PRO A 232 -17.92 6.12 -27.99
C PRO A 232 -17.37 7.51 -27.64
N GLU A 233 -18.23 8.52 -27.63
CA GLU A 233 -17.90 9.89 -27.27
C GLU A 233 -17.60 10.00 -25.77
N CYS A 234 -18.36 9.31 -24.91
CA CYS A 234 -18.04 9.23 -23.48
C CYS A 234 -16.66 8.61 -23.25
N VAL A 235 -16.37 7.47 -23.88
CA VAL A 235 -15.07 6.79 -23.77
C VAL A 235 -13.94 7.71 -24.26
N THR A 236 -14.13 8.41 -25.38
CA THR A 236 -13.16 9.37 -25.91
C THR A 236 -12.92 10.53 -24.94
N ASN A 237 -13.96 11.06 -24.31
CA ASN A 237 -13.82 12.11 -23.31
C ASN A 237 -13.11 11.62 -22.04
N LEU A 238 -13.41 10.42 -21.58
CA LEU A 238 -12.75 9.82 -20.41
C LEU A 238 -11.27 9.50 -20.66
N GLN A 239 -10.88 9.20 -21.90
CA GLN A 239 -9.47 9.13 -22.27
C GLN A 239 -8.75 10.46 -22.05
N GLU A 240 -9.38 11.57 -22.45
CA GLU A 240 -8.80 12.90 -22.25
C GLU A 240 -8.72 13.24 -20.75
N VAL A 241 -9.72 12.85 -19.95
CA VAL A 241 -9.64 12.98 -18.48
C VAL A 241 -8.46 12.18 -17.93
N SER A 242 -8.31 10.91 -18.33
CA SER A 242 -7.19 10.06 -17.91
C SER A 242 -5.84 10.68 -18.30
N ARG A 243 -5.74 11.23 -19.51
CA ARG A 243 -4.53 11.92 -19.97
C ARG A 243 -4.22 13.16 -19.13
N ILE A 244 -5.22 13.99 -18.83
CA ILE A 244 -5.05 15.20 -18.01
C ILE A 244 -4.63 14.82 -16.59
N VAL A 245 -5.32 13.88 -15.94
CA VAL A 245 -5.08 13.53 -14.55
C VAL A 245 -3.74 12.80 -14.36
N GLY A 246 -3.42 11.83 -15.22
CA GLY A 246 -2.28 10.93 -15.02
C GLY A 246 -1.07 11.17 -15.91
N ASN A 247 -1.23 11.83 -17.06
CA ASN A 247 -0.21 11.87 -18.13
C ASN A 247 0.08 13.29 -18.66
N SER A 248 -0.19 14.32 -17.85
CA SER A 248 0.04 15.73 -18.21
C SER A 248 1.14 16.41 -17.38
N GLY A 249 1.75 15.67 -16.46
CA GLY A 249 2.71 16.20 -15.49
C GLY A 249 2.10 16.72 -14.19
N LEU A 250 0.78 16.53 -13.99
CA LEU A 250 0.16 16.64 -12.68
C LEU A 250 0.61 15.49 -11.77
N ASN A 251 0.74 15.77 -10.48
CA ASN A 251 0.98 14.75 -9.48
C ASN A 251 -0.37 14.18 -9.00
N ILE A 252 -0.68 12.95 -9.41
CA ILE A 252 -1.95 12.29 -9.08
C ILE A 252 -2.10 11.98 -7.57
N TYR A 253 -0.98 11.86 -6.84
CA TYR A 253 -0.98 11.59 -5.40
C TYR A 253 -1.18 12.87 -4.58
N ASN A 254 -0.81 14.02 -5.12
CA ASN A 254 -1.06 15.32 -4.51
C ASN A 254 -1.12 16.42 -5.59
N LEU A 255 -2.34 16.85 -5.92
CA LEU A 255 -2.60 17.79 -7.01
C LEU A 255 -1.79 19.09 -6.92
N TYR A 256 -1.48 19.55 -5.71
CA TYR A 256 -0.83 20.85 -5.48
C TYR A 256 0.68 20.73 -5.28
N ALA A 257 1.21 19.51 -5.24
CA ALA A 257 2.64 19.25 -5.16
C ALA A 257 3.27 19.20 -6.57
N PRO A 258 4.58 19.48 -6.70
CA PRO A 258 5.29 19.25 -7.95
C PRO A 258 5.31 17.76 -8.32
N CYS A 259 5.42 17.48 -9.62
CA CYS A 259 5.71 16.13 -10.11
C CYS A 259 7.23 15.89 -10.10
N ALA A 260 7.68 14.94 -9.28
CA ALA A 260 9.09 14.58 -9.21
C ALA A 260 9.54 13.96 -10.54
N GLY A 261 10.57 14.55 -11.16
CA GLY A 261 11.00 14.17 -12.51
C GLY A 261 10.43 15.01 -13.65
N GLY A 262 9.62 16.03 -13.35
CA GLY A 262 9.09 16.98 -14.33
C GLY A 262 7.81 16.48 -14.99
N VAL A 263 7.55 16.92 -16.24
CA VAL A 263 6.38 16.55 -17.03
C VAL A 263 6.79 15.48 -18.05
N PRO A 264 6.62 14.17 -17.81
CA PRO A 264 6.81 13.17 -18.84
C PRO A 264 5.48 12.93 -19.56
N GLY A 265 5.55 12.39 -20.78
CA GLY A 265 4.40 11.70 -21.37
C GLY A 265 4.09 10.40 -20.61
N HIS A 266 3.32 9.49 -21.22
CA HIS A 266 2.91 8.23 -20.57
C HIS A 266 4.08 7.30 -20.17
N LEU A 267 5.28 7.53 -20.73
CA LEU A 267 6.51 6.81 -20.41
C LEU A 267 7.60 7.81 -20.05
N ARG A 268 8.38 7.47 -19.02
CA ARG A 268 9.62 8.16 -18.69
C ARG A 268 10.78 7.20 -18.86
N PHE A 269 11.89 7.70 -19.39
CA PHE A 269 13.14 6.95 -19.43
C PHE A 269 14.06 7.50 -18.35
N GLU A 270 14.65 6.59 -17.58
CA GLU A 270 15.77 6.89 -16.70
C GLU A 270 16.97 6.06 -17.18
N LYS A 271 17.90 6.74 -17.86
CA LYS A 271 18.97 6.08 -18.63
C LYS A 271 18.36 5.11 -19.65
N ASP A 272 18.68 3.82 -19.54
CA ASP A 272 18.21 2.76 -20.44
C ASP A 272 16.98 2.00 -19.89
N THR A 273 16.41 2.46 -18.79
CA THR A 273 15.26 1.84 -18.13
C THR A 273 13.97 2.58 -18.45
N VAL A 274 12.94 1.83 -18.86
CA VAL A 274 11.58 2.35 -19.00
C VAL A 274 10.91 2.38 -17.63
N MET A 275 10.46 3.55 -17.22
CA MET A 275 9.73 3.76 -15.97
C MET A 275 8.23 3.85 -16.26
N LEU A 276 7.47 2.92 -15.68
CA LEU A 276 6.01 2.89 -15.70
C LEU A 276 5.50 3.33 -14.32
N HIS A 277 4.54 4.26 -14.31
CA HIS A 277 3.96 4.80 -13.08
C HIS A 277 2.44 4.54 -12.95
N ASP A 278 1.81 3.91 -13.96
CA ASP A 278 0.40 3.47 -13.87
C ASP A 278 0.35 2.10 -13.18
N PHE A 279 -0.15 2.09 -11.94
CA PHE A 279 -0.37 0.86 -11.17
C PHE A 279 -1.65 0.09 -11.58
N GLY A 280 -2.40 0.58 -12.56
CA GLY A 280 -3.48 -0.19 -13.18
C GLY A 280 -4.81 -0.19 -12.44
N ASN A 281 -5.03 0.74 -11.50
CA ASN A 281 -6.24 0.74 -10.66
C ASN A 281 -7.33 1.73 -11.07
N ILE A 282 -7.05 2.60 -12.03
CA ILE A 282 -7.96 3.68 -12.45
C ILE A 282 -8.45 3.40 -13.88
N PHE A 283 -9.76 3.57 -14.10
CA PHE A 283 -10.44 3.37 -15.39
C PHE A 283 -10.25 1.97 -15.98
N THR A 284 -10.22 0.94 -15.12
CA THR A 284 -9.94 -0.45 -15.52
C THR A 284 -11.04 -1.07 -16.40
N ARG A 285 -12.28 -0.59 -16.28
CA ARG A 285 -13.41 -1.07 -17.07
C ARG A 285 -13.67 -0.30 -18.35
N LEU A 286 -12.94 0.78 -18.62
CA LEU A 286 -13.05 1.45 -19.92
C LEU A 286 -12.52 0.54 -21.03
N PRO A 287 -13.18 0.48 -22.20
CA PRO A 287 -12.89 -0.50 -23.27
C PRO A 287 -11.44 -0.59 -23.75
N LEU A 288 -10.60 0.41 -23.49
CA LEU A 288 -9.21 0.46 -23.96
C LEU A 288 -8.23 -0.32 -23.08
N LYS A 289 -8.50 -0.44 -21.78
CA LYS A 289 -7.67 -1.26 -20.87
C LYS A 289 -7.98 -2.76 -20.99
N GLN A 290 -9.12 -3.12 -21.59
CA GLN A 290 -9.51 -4.51 -21.83
C GLN A 290 -8.97 -5.10 -23.14
N ALA A 291 -8.42 -4.27 -24.03
CA ALA A 291 -7.87 -4.68 -25.33
C ALA A 291 -6.35 -4.97 -25.31
N ARG A 292 -5.73 -5.02 -24.13
CA ARG A 292 -4.32 -5.40 -23.93
C ARG A 292 -4.22 -6.68 -23.12
#